data_AF-A0A7C1WLK1-F1
#
_entry.id   AF-A0A7C1WLK1-F1
#
_cell.length_a   1.000
_cell.length_b   1.000
_cell.length_c   1.000
_cell.angle_alpha   90.00
_cell.angle_beta   90.00
_cell.angle_gamma   90.00
#
_symmetry.space_group_name_H-M   'P 1'
#
loop_
_entity.id
_entity.type
_entity.pdbx_description
1 polymer ?
#
loop_
_entity_poly.entity_id
_entity_poly.type
_entity_poly.pdbx_seq_one_letter_code
_entity_poly.pdbx_strand_id
1 'polypeptide(L)'
;MLKNWNVLATASERQERALRSLLFPFGIFKESGFRGTLIGFVSNLQTFLESLKELGETDPQSLQALGQVVPIDRTFSFSAANFIERAKEAIAPYLETIDNEKIYVRVKRRGYKGRISSVVFQ
;
A
#
# COMPACT_ATOMS: atom_id res chain seq x y z
N MET A 1 5.46 -9.73 14.48
CA MET A 1 5.04 -8.37 14.84
C MET A 1 5.15 -7.48 13.61
N LEU A 2 4.04 -7.11 12.98
CA LEU A 2 4.07 -6.02 11.99
C LEU A 2 4.33 -4.74 12.80
N LYS A 3 5.48 -4.09 12.55
CA LYS A 3 5.73 -2.72 13.02
C LYS A 3 4.57 -1.83 12.55
N ASN A 4 4.38 -0.67 13.20
CA ASN A 4 3.41 0.37 12.86
C ASN A 4 3.67 0.95 11.45
N TRP A 5 3.56 0.15 10.40
CA TRP A 5 3.69 0.59 9.02
C TRP A 5 2.42 1.34 8.64
N ASN A 6 2.57 2.57 8.15
CA ASN A 6 1.47 3.44 7.76
C ASN A 6 1.45 3.72 6.24
N VAL A 7 2.36 3.11 5.47
CA VAL A 7 2.42 3.24 4.01
C VAL A 7 2.64 1.89 3.34
N LEU A 8 1.83 1.61 2.32
CA LEU A 8 2.08 0.60 1.29
C LEU A 8 2.43 1.32 0.00
N ALA A 9 3.54 0.93 -0.64
CA ALA A 9 3.93 1.46 -1.94
C ALA A 9 4.16 0.31 -2.92
N THR A 10 3.73 0.50 -4.17
CA THR A 10 3.99 -0.47 -5.24
C THR A 10 4.86 0.14 -6.31
N ALA A 11 5.83 -0.64 -6.80
CA ALA A 11 6.72 -0.24 -7.88
C ALA A 11 6.02 -0.41 -9.24
N SER A 12 6.38 0.45 -10.17
CA SER A 12 6.27 0.16 -11.61
C SER A 12 7.08 -1.09 -11.94
N GLU A 13 6.78 -1.75 -13.06
CA GLU A 13 7.37 -3.06 -13.38
C GLU A 13 8.90 -3.05 -13.31
N ARG A 14 9.47 -3.95 -12.48
CA ARG A 14 10.92 -4.13 -12.26
C ARG A 14 11.67 -2.91 -11.69
N GLN A 15 10.96 -1.93 -11.14
CA GLN A 15 11.52 -0.70 -10.59
C GLN A 15 11.67 -0.73 -9.06
N GLU A 16 11.72 -1.91 -8.42
CA GLU A 16 11.70 -2.01 -6.95
C GLU A 16 12.87 -1.29 -6.28
N ARG A 17 14.06 -1.35 -6.89
CA ARG A 17 15.24 -0.66 -6.37
C ARG A 17 15.09 0.85 -6.50
N ALA A 18 14.63 1.33 -7.65
CA ALA A 18 14.40 2.76 -7.89
C ALA A 18 13.31 3.31 -6.95
N LEU A 19 12.22 2.55 -6.75
CA LEU A 19 11.17 2.92 -5.79
C LEU A 19 11.74 3.04 -4.38
N ARG A 20 12.57 2.08 -3.95
CA ARG A 20 13.18 2.15 -2.61
C ARG A 20 14.07 3.38 -2.45
N SER A 21 14.87 3.72 -3.47
CA SER A 21 15.69 4.93 -3.47
C SER A 21 14.84 6.20 -3.43
N LEU A 22 13.75 6.25 -4.21
CA LEU A 22 12.79 7.36 -4.21
C LEU A 22 12.17 7.58 -2.82
N LEU A 23 11.81 6.51 -2.12
CA LEU A 23 11.11 6.58 -0.83
C LEU A 23 12.04 6.73 0.39
N PHE A 24 13.33 6.43 0.22
CA PHE A 24 14.32 6.48 1.31
C PHE A 24 14.38 7.82 2.07
N PRO A 25 14.30 9.00 1.42
CA PRO A 25 14.33 10.28 2.12
C PRO A 25 13.14 10.51 3.06
N PHE A 26 12.02 9.84 2.83
CA PHE A 26 10.76 10.08 3.55
C PHE A 26 10.57 9.20 4.78
N GLY A 27 11.33 8.10 4.89
CA GLY A 27 11.18 7.19 6.02
C GLY A 27 11.78 5.81 5.79
N ILE A 28 11.31 4.86 6.61
CA ILE A 28 11.85 3.50 6.62
C ILE A 28 10.95 2.62 5.78
N PHE A 29 11.49 2.08 4.68
CA PHE A 29 10.78 1.16 3.77
C PHE A 29 11.52 -0.17 3.63
N LYS A 30 10.77 -1.26 3.53
CA LYS A 30 11.29 -2.61 3.28
C LYS A 30 10.40 -3.41 2.33
N GLU A 31 10.96 -4.48 1.77
CA GLU A 31 10.16 -5.46 1.03
C GLU A 31 9.08 -6.09 1.92
N SER A 32 7.88 -6.20 1.38
CA SER A 32 6.73 -6.81 2.07
C SER A 32 6.69 -8.34 1.97
N GLY A 33 7.53 -8.94 1.12
CA GLY A 33 7.43 -10.35 0.70
C GLY A 33 6.60 -10.55 -0.58
N PHE A 34 5.86 -9.53 -1.01
CA PHE A 34 5.14 -9.52 -2.29
C PHE A 34 5.94 -8.79 -3.37
N ARG A 35 5.88 -9.28 -4.61
CA ARG A 35 6.61 -8.68 -5.75
C ARG A 35 6.19 -7.21 -5.94
N GLY A 36 7.17 -6.35 -6.19
CA GLY A 36 6.91 -4.94 -6.45
C GLY A 36 6.27 -4.18 -5.28
N THR A 37 6.27 -4.71 -4.05
CA THR A 37 5.51 -4.13 -2.95
C THR A 37 6.40 -3.85 -1.75
N LEU A 38 6.47 -2.58 -1.37
CA LEU A 38 7.15 -2.09 -0.16
C LEU A 38 6.11 -1.74 0.91
N ILE A 39 6.49 -1.95 2.16
CA ILE A 39 5.78 -1.42 3.32
C ILE A 39 6.74 -0.52 4.09
N GLY A 40 6.22 0.58 4.62
CA GLY A 40 7.04 1.56 5.28
C GLY A 40 6.32 2.39 6.32
N PHE A 41 7.15 3.15 7.04
CA PHE A 41 6.74 4.09 8.06
C PHE A 41 7.30 5.46 7.72
N VAL A 42 6.41 6.44 7.67
CA VAL A 42 6.74 7.87 7.61
C VAL A 42 6.22 8.53 8.88
N SER A 43 6.94 9.53 9.40
CA SER A 43 6.55 10.22 10.64
C SER A 43 5.29 11.06 10.47
N ASN A 44 5.15 11.74 9.33
CA ASN A 44 3.99 12.53 8.97
C ASN A 44 3.47 12.08 7.59
N LEU A 45 2.33 11.41 7.59
CA LEU A 45 1.72 10.88 6.37
C LEU A 45 1.25 12.00 5.43
N GLN A 46 0.70 13.09 5.97
CA GLN A 46 0.19 14.19 5.17
C GLN A 46 1.33 14.88 4.40
N THR A 47 2.40 15.27 5.12
CA THR A 47 3.59 15.87 4.51
C THR A 47 4.21 14.95 3.46
N PHE A 48 4.29 13.65 3.73
CA PHE A 48 4.81 12.68 2.77
C PHE A 48 3.98 12.64 1.46
N LEU A 49 2.66 12.63 1.56
CA LEU A 49 1.77 12.62 0.39
C LEU A 49 1.85 13.93 -0.39
N GLU A 50 1.93 15.06 0.30
CA GLU A 50 2.12 16.39 -0.29
C GLU A 50 3.44 16.48 -1.04
N SER A 51 4.55 16.04 -0.44
CA SER A 51 5.86 16.03 -1.10
C SER A 51 5.88 15.15 -2.35
N LEU A 52 5.21 14.00 -2.35
CA LEU A 52 5.09 13.18 -3.56
C LEU A 52 4.24 13.85 -4.63
N LYS A 53 3.20 14.57 -4.23
CA LYS A 53 2.36 15.34 -5.17
C LYS A 53 3.15 16.47 -5.81
N GLU A 54 3.83 17.29 -5.00
CA GLU A 54 4.69 18.38 -5.47
C GLU A 54 5.80 17.86 -6.40
N LEU A 55 6.41 16.74 -6.04
CA LEU A 55 7.43 16.10 -6.88
C LEU A 55 6.85 15.66 -8.22
N GLY A 56 5.63 15.12 -8.24
CA GLY A 56 4.94 14.75 -9.48
C GLY A 56 4.54 15.94 -10.35
N GLU A 57 4.30 17.11 -9.76
CA GLU A 57 3.99 18.36 -10.48
C GLU A 57 5.25 19.04 -11.04
N THR A 58 6.38 18.94 -10.33
CA THR A 58 7.64 19.62 -10.68
C THR A 58 8.57 18.78 -11.55
N ASP A 59 8.67 17.47 -11.27
CA ASP A 59 9.46 16.52 -12.04
C ASP A 59 8.74 15.16 -12.10
N PRO A 60 7.79 14.98 -13.04
CA PRO A 60 7.07 13.72 -13.20
C PRO A 60 7.97 12.49 -13.42
N GLN A 61 9.17 12.67 -13.99
CA GLN A 61 10.09 11.56 -14.29
C GLN A 61 10.69 10.96 -13.02
N SER A 62 10.82 11.75 -11.96
CA SER A 62 11.27 11.25 -10.65
C SER A 62 10.33 10.20 -10.04
N LEU A 63 9.03 10.23 -10.41
CA LEU A 63 8.02 9.28 -9.95
C LEU A 63 7.84 8.07 -10.86
N GLN A 64 8.60 7.91 -11.94
CA GLN A 64 8.43 6.80 -12.89
C GLN A 64 8.47 5.39 -12.23
N ALA A 65 9.22 5.27 -11.14
CA ALA A 65 9.35 4.02 -10.38
C ALA A 65 8.14 3.72 -9.48
N LEU A 66 7.31 4.73 -9.21
CA LEU A 66 6.16 4.66 -8.32
C LEU A 66 4.89 4.27 -9.09
N GLY A 67 4.33 3.11 -8.78
CA GLY A 67 3.04 2.67 -9.30
C GLY A 67 1.86 3.17 -8.48
N GLN A 68 1.94 3.08 -7.15
CA GLN A 68 0.90 3.59 -6.23
C GLN A 68 1.46 3.75 -4.82
N VAL A 69 0.98 4.78 -4.10
CA VAL A 69 1.07 4.89 -2.64
C VAL A 69 -0.33 4.72 -2.03
N VAL A 70 -0.42 3.94 -0.97
CA VAL A 70 -1.65 3.71 -0.21
C VAL A 70 -1.34 3.91 1.27
N PRO A 71 -1.96 4.91 1.93
CA PRO A 71 -1.98 5.01 3.38
C PRO A 71 -2.56 3.76 4.03
N ILE A 72 -1.92 3.29 5.09
CA ILE A 72 -2.41 2.18 5.90
C ILE A 72 -2.94 2.76 7.19
N ASP A 73 -4.25 2.65 7.39
CA ASP A 73 -4.88 3.00 8.67
C ASP A 73 -4.95 1.77 9.59
N ARG A 74 -5.41 0.63 9.05
CA ARG A 74 -5.52 -0.63 9.80
C ARG A 74 -4.98 -1.81 9.01
N THR A 75 -4.44 -2.78 9.73
CA THR A 75 -4.07 -4.09 9.19
C THR A 75 -4.65 -5.19 10.07
N PHE A 76 -5.04 -6.29 9.46
CA PHE A 76 -5.49 -7.47 10.18
C PHE A 76 -4.99 -8.74 9.48
N SER A 77 -4.72 -9.77 10.28
CA SER A 77 -4.37 -11.09 9.76
C SER A 77 -5.63 -11.93 9.63
N PHE A 78 -5.71 -12.75 8.57
CA PHE A 78 -6.88 -13.58 8.30
C PHE A 78 -6.48 -14.90 7.64
N SER A 79 -7.38 -15.87 7.72
CA SER A 79 -7.44 -17.05 6.86
C SER A 79 -8.61 -16.91 5.89
N ALA A 80 -8.65 -17.73 4.84
CA ALA A 80 -9.78 -17.69 3.91
C ALA A 80 -11.15 -17.89 4.60
N ALA A 81 -11.19 -18.70 5.66
CA ALA A 81 -12.40 -19.00 6.41
C ALA A 81 -12.95 -17.81 7.24
N ASN A 82 -12.09 -16.92 7.72
CA ASN A 82 -12.50 -15.81 8.59
C ASN A 82 -12.34 -14.42 7.95
N PHE A 83 -11.97 -14.34 6.66
CA PHE A 83 -11.72 -13.07 5.99
C PHE A 83 -12.89 -12.07 6.10
N ILE A 84 -14.12 -12.52 5.84
CA ILE A 84 -15.31 -11.66 5.88
C ILE A 84 -15.57 -11.11 7.28
N GLU A 85 -15.46 -11.96 8.30
CA GLU A 85 -15.63 -11.56 9.70
C GLU A 85 -14.60 -10.51 10.09
N ARG A 86 -13.31 -10.78 9.83
CA ARG A 86 -12.21 -9.84 10.13
C ARG A 86 -12.32 -8.53 9.35
N ALA A 87 -12.78 -8.59 8.10
CA ALA A 87 -13.00 -7.40 7.29
C ALA A 87 -14.13 -6.53 7.86
N LYS A 88 -15.22 -7.14 8.35
CA LYS A 88 -16.31 -6.40 9.03
C LYS A 88 -15.80 -5.73 10.31
N GLU A 89 -15.05 -6.44 11.13
CA GLU A 89 -14.42 -5.88 12.34
C GLU A 89 -13.52 -4.69 12.01
N ALA A 90 -12.72 -4.79 10.94
CA ALA A 90 -11.81 -3.73 10.53
C ALA A 90 -12.54 -2.49 9.97
N ILE A 91 -13.70 -2.67 9.31
CA ILE A 91 -14.49 -1.59 8.72
C ILE A 91 -15.44 -0.95 9.74
N ALA A 92 -15.84 -1.66 10.79
CA ALA A 92 -16.81 -1.19 11.79
C ALA A 92 -16.57 0.24 12.31
N PRO A 93 -15.32 0.68 12.60
CA PRO A 93 -15.06 2.05 13.07
C PRO A 93 -15.41 3.15 12.06
N TYR A 94 -15.50 2.85 10.76
CA TYR A 94 -15.83 3.85 9.73
C TYR A 94 -17.33 3.93 9.46
N LEU A 95 -18.15 3.02 10.02
CA LEU A 95 -19.58 2.97 9.71
C LEU A 95 -20.31 4.26 10.10
N GLU A 96 -19.91 4.90 11.20
CA GLU A 96 -20.45 6.19 11.62
C GLU A 96 -20.11 7.31 10.62
N THR A 97 -18.91 7.29 10.04
CA THR A 97 -18.46 8.31 9.08
C THR A 97 -18.99 8.11 7.66
N ILE A 98 -19.45 6.90 7.32
CA ILE A 98 -19.97 6.56 6.00
C ILE A 98 -21.43 7.04 5.82
N ASP A 99 -22.15 7.36 6.91
CA ASP A 99 -23.49 7.97 6.92
C ASP A 99 -24.47 7.47 5.83
N ASN A 100 -24.66 6.13 5.75
CA ASN A 100 -25.49 5.46 4.73
C ASN A 100 -25.09 5.68 3.26
N GLU A 101 -23.90 6.22 2.99
CA GLU A 101 -23.36 6.32 1.65
C GLU A 101 -22.91 4.96 1.10
N LYS A 102 -22.86 4.86 -0.23
CA LYS A 102 -22.38 3.66 -0.92
C LYS A 102 -20.87 3.58 -0.81
N ILE A 103 -20.37 2.47 -0.27
CA ILE A 103 -18.94 2.17 -0.26
C ILE A 103 -18.53 1.32 -1.46
N TYR A 104 -17.30 1.54 -1.93
CA TYR A 104 -16.65 0.69 -2.91
C TYR A 104 -15.46 -0.04 -2.29
N VAL A 105 -15.48 -1.37 -2.32
CA VAL A 105 -14.41 -2.22 -1.79
C VAL A 105 -13.61 -2.81 -2.93
N ARG A 106 -12.29 -2.58 -2.94
CA ARG A 106 -11.37 -3.15 -3.93
C ARG A 106 -10.38 -4.11 -3.28
N VAL A 107 -10.47 -5.39 -3.63
CA VAL A 107 -9.50 -6.41 -3.21
C VAL A 107 -8.41 -6.54 -4.27
N LYS A 108 -7.15 -6.27 -3.88
CA LYS A 108 -5.97 -6.49 -4.74
C LYS A 108 -5.14 -7.65 -4.17
N ARG A 109 -5.19 -8.82 -4.82
CA ARG A 109 -4.30 -9.93 -4.49
C ARG A 109 -2.91 -9.66 -5.08
N ARG A 110 -1.86 -9.79 -4.27
CA ARG A 110 -0.48 -9.75 -4.74
C ARG A 110 0.16 -11.12 -4.59
N GLY A 111 0.84 -11.57 -5.64
CA GLY A 111 1.58 -12.83 -5.66
C GLY A 111 2.80 -12.77 -4.74
N TYR A 112 3.04 -13.84 -4.00
CA TYR A 112 4.27 -13.98 -3.21
C TYR A 112 5.47 -14.05 -4.15
N LYS A 113 6.48 -13.21 -3.90
CA LYS A 113 7.72 -13.18 -4.69
C LYS A 113 8.33 -14.59 -4.69
N GLY A 114 8.46 -15.20 -5.87
CA GLY A 114 9.08 -16.51 -6.06
C GLY A 114 8.22 -17.75 -5.70
N ARG A 115 6.94 -17.61 -5.34
CA ARG A 115 6.06 -18.77 -5.03
C ARG A 115 4.75 -18.80 -5.80
N ILE A 116 4.15 -17.65 -6.09
CA ILE A 116 2.88 -17.56 -6.81
C ILE A 116 2.99 -16.38 -7.76
N SER A 117 3.15 -16.65 -9.06
CA SER A 117 2.95 -15.63 -10.07
C SER A 117 1.46 -15.31 -10.12
N SER A 118 1.08 -14.04 -9.96
CA SER A 118 -0.27 -13.58 -10.26
C SER A 118 -0.42 -13.49 -11.79
N VAL A 119 -0.33 -14.62 -12.48
CA VAL A 119 -0.82 -14.73 -13.85
C VAL A 119 -2.31 -14.99 -13.71
N VAL A 120 -3.10 -14.04 -14.15
CA VAL A 120 -4.55 -14.17 -14.25
C VAL A 120 -4.80 -15.31 -15.23
N PHE A 121 -5.52 -16.35 -14.80
CA PHE A 121 -6.17 -17.26 -15.73
C PHE A 121 -7.19 -16.42 -16.52
N GLN A 122 -6.91 -16.17 -17.80
CA GLN A 122 -7.90 -15.73 -18.78
C GLN A 122 -8.60 -16.96 -19.34
#